data_AF-A0A969GYS4-F1
#
_entry.id   AF-A0A969GYS4-F1
#
_cell.length_a   1.000
_cell.length_b   1.000
_cell.length_c   1.000
_cell.angle_alpha   90.00
_cell.angle_beta   90.00
_cell.angle_gamma   90.00
#
_symmetry.space_group_name_H-M   'P 1'
#
loop_
_entity.id
_entity.type
_entity.pdbx_description
1 polymer ?
#
loop_
_entity_poly.entity_id
_entity_poly.type
_entity_poly.pdbx_seq_one_letter_code
_entity_poly.pdbx_strand_id
1 'polypeptide(L)'
;MHPDDRHGLTQVVDRAIVAHSQYRHDYRVVWSDGSIHWIEGRGRAFYDEAGQPVRMIGTVTDIDDRKQNAAQRDQLVSSSSNCPSS
;
A
#
# COMPACT_ATOMS: atom_id res chain seq x y z
N MET A 1 -1.26 9.93 7.14
CA MET A 1 -0.97 9.61 5.71
C MET A 1 0.09 10.58 5.22
N HIS A 2 1.16 10.08 4.60
CA HIS A 2 2.26 10.89 4.07
C HIS A 2 1.78 11.78 2.91
N PRO A 3 2.25 13.05 2.78
CA PRO A 3 1.84 13.96 1.71
C PRO A 3 2.07 13.39 0.30
N ASP A 4 3.22 12.76 0.07
CA ASP A 4 3.60 12.21 -1.24
C ASP A 4 2.70 11.06 -1.69
N ASP A 5 2.15 10.30 -0.75
CA ASP A 5 1.36 9.10 -1.05
C ASP A 5 -0.14 9.44 -1.28
N ARG A 6 -0.58 10.67 -0.95
CA ARG A 6 -1.97 11.11 -1.15
C ARG A 6 -2.39 11.06 -2.61
N HIS A 7 -1.56 11.61 -3.49
CA HIS A 7 -1.92 11.75 -4.90
C HIS A 7 -2.05 10.38 -5.59
N GLY A 8 -1.13 9.46 -5.29
CA GLY A 8 -1.18 8.09 -5.77
C GLY A 8 -2.43 7.34 -5.28
N LEU A 9 -2.77 7.50 -4.00
CA LEU A 9 -3.96 6.85 -3.43
C LEU A 9 -5.25 7.34 -4.09
N THR A 10 -5.42 8.65 -4.29
CA THR A 10 -6.61 9.21 -4.95
C THR A 10 -6.80 8.62 -6.34
N GLN A 11 -5.74 8.56 -7.16
CA GLN A 11 -5.84 7.98 -8.51
C GLN A 11 -6.22 6.49 -8.49
N VAL A 12 -5.69 5.73 -7.54
CA VAL A 12 -5.98 4.29 -7.41
C VAL A 12 -7.44 4.08 -6.98
N VAL A 13 -7.93 4.89 -6.05
CA VAL A 13 -9.33 4.85 -5.60
C VAL A 13 -10.28 5.25 -6.74
N ASP A 14 -9.99 6.35 -7.45
CA ASP A 14 -10.82 6.81 -8.57
C ASP A 14 -10.91 5.74 -9.68
N ARG A 15 -9.77 5.13 -10.03
CA ARG A 15 -9.76 4.02 -10.99
C ARG A 15 -10.57 2.83 -10.52
N ALA A 16 -10.49 2.48 -9.24
CA ALA A 16 -11.23 1.36 -8.69
C ALA A 16 -12.75 1.63 -8.66
N ILE A 17 -13.13 2.88 -8.39
CA ILE A 17 -14.53 3.32 -8.48
C ILE A 17 -15.00 3.19 -9.93
N VAL A 18 -14.29 3.77 -10.90
CA VAL A 18 -14.67 3.69 -12.32
C VAL A 18 -14.75 2.24 -12.82
N ALA A 19 -13.82 1.38 -12.39
CA ALA A 19 -13.78 -0.03 -12.78
C ALA A 19 -14.74 -0.92 -11.97
N HIS A 20 -15.51 -0.37 -11.03
CA HIS A 20 -16.34 -1.13 -10.07
C HIS A 20 -15.57 -2.28 -9.38
N SER A 21 -14.30 -2.04 -9.08
CA SER A 21 -13.37 -3.05 -8.59
C SER A 21 -12.86 -2.71 -7.19
N GLN A 22 -12.21 -3.68 -6.57
CA GLN A 22 -11.52 -3.49 -5.30
C GLN A 22 -10.18 -2.77 -5.52
N TYR A 23 -9.91 -1.75 -4.71
CA TYR A 23 -8.58 -1.13 -4.66
C TYR A 23 -7.71 -1.81 -3.60
N ARG A 24 -6.41 -1.81 -3.84
CA ARG A 24 -5.37 -2.18 -2.88
C ARG A 24 -4.18 -1.25 -3.09
N HIS A 25 -3.75 -0.58 -2.04
CA HIS A 25 -2.63 0.34 -2.09
C HIS A 25 -1.86 0.34 -0.78
N ASP A 26 -0.55 0.21 -0.88
CA ASP A 26 0.37 0.28 0.25
C ASP A 26 0.87 1.72 0.35
N TYR A 27 0.67 2.37 1.49
CA TYR A 27 1.10 3.75 1.71
C TYR A 27 1.61 3.97 3.13
N ARG A 28 2.38 5.04 3.31
CA ARG A 28 2.98 5.36 4.60
C ARG A 28 2.07 6.25 5.42
N VAL A 29 1.96 5.94 6.70
CA VAL A 29 1.29 6.78 7.69
C VAL A 29 2.27 7.22 8.75
N VAL A 30 2.25 8.52 9.03
CA VAL A 30 2.91 9.09 10.20
C VAL A 30 1.96 8.90 11.39
N TRP A 31 2.41 8.16 12.40
CA TRP A 31 1.69 8.00 13.67
C TRP A 31 1.80 9.26 14.52
N SER A 32 1.01 9.35 15.59
CA SER A 32 1.00 10.53 16.48
C SER A 32 2.33 10.77 17.20
N ASP A 33 3.18 9.75 17.29
CA ASP A 33 4.53 9.82 17.86
C ASP A 33 5.62 10.26 16.85
N GLY A 34 5.26 10.45 15.58
CA GLY A 34 6.17 10.83 14.50
C GLY A 34 6.83 9.65 13.77
N SER A 35 6.57 8.40 14.18
CA SER A 35 7.05 7.22 13.48
C SER A 35 6.31 7.00 12.16
N ILE A 36 6.99 6.42 11.16
CA ILE A 36 6.43 6.12 9.85
C ILE A 36 6.15 4.62 9.77
N HIS A 37 4.89 4.26 9.56
CA HIS A 37 4.44 2.88 9.43
C HIS A 37 3.90 2.61 8.03
N TRP A 38 4.18 1.41 7.52
CA TRP A 38 3.60 0.94 6.28
C TRP A 38 2.24 0.31 6.52
N ILE A 39 1.22 0.79 5.81
CA ILE A 39 -0.11 0.20 5.87
C ILE A 39 -0.62 -0.19 4.49
N GLU A 40 -1.28 -1.34 4.40
CA GLU A 40 -2.06 -1.75 3.23
C GLU A 40 -3.50 -1.25 3.42
N GLY A 41 -3.92 -0.29 2.62
CA GLY A 41 -5.32 0.07 2.48
C GLY A 41 -5.94 -0.70 1.33
N ARG A 42 -6.98 -1.49 1.62
CA ARG A 42 -7.80 -2.15 0.59
C ARG A 42 -9.26 -1.83 0.82
N GLY A 43 -10.02 -1.71 -0.25
CA GLY A 43 -11.45 -1.43 -0.13
C GLY A 43 -12.20 -1.56 -1.43
N ARG A 44 -13.52 -1.50 -1.34
CA ARG A 44 -14.40 -1.50 -2.51
C ARG A 44 -15.59 -0.58 -2.27
N ALA A 45 -16.07 0.03 -3.34
CA ALA A 45 -17.35 0.70 -3.35
C ALA A 45 -18.48 -0.33 -3.61
N PHE A 46 -19.62 -0.07 -2.99
CA PHE A 46 -20.89 -0.74 -3.20
C PHE A 46 -21.81 0.23 -3.93
N TYR A 47 -22.51 -0.31 -4.91
CA TYR A 47 -23.36 0.45 -5.82
C TYR A 47 -24.81 0.04 -5.64
N ASP A 48 -25.73 0.99 -5.82
CA ASP A 48 -27.16 0.70 -5.89
C ASP A 48 -27.56 0.13 -7.26
N GLU A 49 -28.85 -0.13 -7.43
CA GLU A 49 -29.44 -0.61 -8.69
C GLU A 49 -29.29 0.39 -9.85
N ALA A 50 -29.08 1.68 -9.55
CA ALA A 50 -28.82 2.72 -10.54
C ALA A 50 -27.31 2.85 -10.88
N GLY A 51 -26.45 2.04 -10.27
CA GLY A 51 -24.99 2.09 -10.45
C GLY A 51 -24.30 3.24 -9.73
N GLN A 52 -24.96 3.89 -8.76
CA GLN A 52 -24.36 4.96 -7.97
C GLN A 52 -23.65 4.42 -6.73
N PRO A 53 -22.43 4.91 -6.41
CA PRO A 53 -21.70 4.48 -5.22
C PRO A 53 -22.41 4.95 -3.95
N VAL A 54 -23.02 4.01 -3.22
CA VAL A 54 -23.76 4.30 -1.98
C VAL A 54 -22.92 4.12 -0.72
N ARG A 55 -21.87 3.30 -0.78
CA ARG A 55 -21.01 3.03 0.36
C ARG A 55 -19.63 2.57 -0.07
N MET A 56 -18.59 2.96 0.66
CA MET A 56 -17.26 2.37 0.54
C MET A 56 -16.92 1.61 1.81
N ILE A 57 -16.45 0.37 1.67
CA ILE A 57 -15.90 -0.40 2.79
C ILE A 57 -14.43 -0.64 2.49
N GLY A 58 -13.57 -0.22 3.42
CA GLY A 58 -12.14 -0.46 3.38
C GLY A 58 -11.64 -1.04 4.69
N THR A 59 -10.58 -1.84 4.60
CA THR A 59 -9.79 -2.29 5.74
C THR A 59 -8.38 -1.75 5.60
N VAL A 60 -7.83 -1.28 6.71
CA VAL A 60 -6.43 -0.87 6.82
C VAL A 60 -5.71 -1.93 7.62
N THR A 61 -4.63 -2.48 7.06
CA THR A 61 -3.79 -3.49 7.71
C THR A 61 -2.40 -2.91 7.88
N ASP A 62 -1.83 -3.00 9.08
CA ASP A 62 -0.42 -2.72 9.28
C ASP A 62 0.43 -3.82 8.61
N ILE A 63 1.36 -3.41 7.77
CA ILE A 63 2.25 -4.32 7.03
C ILE A 63 3.73 -4.04 7.31
N ASP A 64 4.05 -3.29 8.36
CA ASP A 64 5.44 -2.97 8.68
C ASP A 64 6.24 -4.25 8.97
N ASP A 65 5.69 -5.16 9.79
CA ASP A 65 6.25 -6.49 10.04
C ASP A 65 6.49 -7.30 8.75
N ARG A 66 5.59 -7.18 7.77
CA ARG A 66 5.71 -7.88 6.48
C ARG A 66 6.84 -7.29 5.63
N LYS A 67 7.03 -5.97 5.66
CA LYS A 67 8.07 -5.26 4.91
C LYS A 67 9.44 -5.44 5.54
N GLN A 68 9.55 -5.40 6.87
CA GLN A 68 10.82 -5.64 7.58
C GLN A 68 11.34 -7.06 7.31
N ASN A 69 10.46 -8.07 7.33
CA ASN A 69 10.83 -9.44 6.99
C ASN A 69 11.25 -9.61 5.51
N ALA A 70 10.65 -8.85 4.59
CA ALA A 70 11.04 -8.87 3.17
C ALA A 70 12.37 -8.15 2.93
N ALA A 71 12.61 -7.01 3.59
CA ALA A 71 13.85 -6.22 3.46
C ALA A 71 15.09 -7.00 3.94
N GLN A 72 14.92 -7.90 4.92
CA GLN A 72 16.00 -8.75 5.41
C GLN A 72 16.43 -9.84 4.39
N ARG A 73 15.57 -10.21 3.44
CA ARG A 73 15.91 -11.19 2.39
C ARG A 73 16.73 -10.60 1.25
N ASP A 74 16.54 -9.33 0.91
CA ASP A 74 17.27 -8.70 -0.20
C ASP A 74 18.71 -8.32 0.18
N GLN A 75 19.00 -8.07 1.46
CA GLN A 75 20.36 -7.76 1.91
C GLN A 75 21.32 -8.96 1.87
N LEU A 76 20.80 -10.20 1.88
CA LEU A 76 21.62 -11.41 1.77
C LEU A 76 22.04 -11.75 0.34
N VAL A 77 21.35 -11.21 -0.67
CA VAL A 77 21.63 -11.49 -2.09
C VAL A 77 22.72 -10.56 -2.65
N SER A 78 22.95 -9.39 -2.06
CA SER A 78 23.90 -8.39 -2.58
C SER A 78 25.35 -8.55 -2.10
N SER A 79 25.66 -9.40 -1.11
CA SER A 79 27.02 -9.46 -0.51
C SER A 79 27.92 -10.58 -1.04
N SER A 80 27.47 -11.43 -1.97
CA SER A 80 28.21 -12.62 -2.44
C SER A 80 28.84 -12.50 -3.84
N SER A 81 28.82 -11.32 -4.47
CA SER A 81 29.51 -11.08 -5.75
C SER A 81 30.68 -10.12 -5.58
N ASN A 82 31.73 -10.54 -4.87
CA ASN A 82 33.05 -9.92 -5.02
C ASN A 82 34.13 -11.00 -4.82
N CYS A 83 34.32 -11.81 -5.86
CA CYS A 83 35.47 -12.68 -5.98
C CYS A 83 36.52 -11.93 -6.81
N PRO A 84 37.65 -11.48 -6.26
CA PRO A 84 38.72 -10.89 -7.05
C PRO A 84 39.53 -12.03 -7.67
N SER A 85 39.50 -12.15 -9.00
CA SER A 85 40.36 -13.07 -9.74
C SER A 85 41.78 -12.51 -9.80
N SER A 86 42.74 -13.29 -9.29
CA SER A 86 44.18 -13.17 -9.59
C SER A 86 44.53 -13.72 -10.96
#